data_AF-A0A378ICK7-F1
#
_entry.id   AF-A0A378ICK7-F1
#
_cell.length_a   1.000
_cell.length_b   1.000
_cell.length_c   1.000
_cell.angle_alpha   90.00
_cell.angle_beta   90.00
_cell.angle_gamma   90.00
#
_symmetry.space_group_name_H-M   'P 1'
#
loop_
_entity.id
_entity.type
_entity.pdbx_description
1 polymer ?
#
loop_
_entity_poly.entity_id
_entity_poly.type
_entity_poly.pdbx_seq_one_letter_code
_entity_poly.pdbx_strand_id
1 'polypeptide(L)'
;MNEVDILKMFYDEMVDRGVTREQVFLDLEEEAAAKLSDKLGKPVSVEDMQRLADACIANEWLERTTIDPGYKFLSLTASGLQIVLNNEYI
;
A
#
# COMPACT_ATOMS: atom_id res chain seq x y z
N MET A 1 -4.37 4.63 -11.66
CA MET A 1 -3.68 4.34 -10.40
C MET A 1 -4.34 5.22 -9.37
N ASN A 2 -4.99 4.59 -8.40
CA ASN A 2 -5.74 5.21 -7.34
C ASN A 2 -5.25 4.65 -5.99
N GLU A 3 -5.76 5.19 -4.89
CA GLU A 3 -5.43 4.80 -3.52
C GLU A 3 -5.62 3.29 -3.29
N VAL A 4 -6.67 2.70 -3.88
CA VAL A 4 -6.96 1.27 -3.77
C VAL A 4 -5.86 0.40 -4.39
N ASP A 5 -5.18 0.85 -5.45
CA ASP A 5 -4.07 0.11 -6.06
C ASP A 5 -2.90 -0.01 -5.07
N ILE A 6 -2.66 1.05 -4.27
CA ILE A 6 -1.66 1.03 -3.21
C ILE A 6 -2.08 0.03 -2.13
N LEU A 7 -3.32 0.12 -1.64
CA LEU A 7 -3.81 -0.77 -0.59
C LEU A 7 -3.82 -2.25 -1.04
N LYS A 8 -4.15 -2.52 -2.32
CA LYS A 8 -4.06 -3.85 -2.90
C LYS A 8 -2.64 -4.42 -2.85
N MET A 9 -1.61 -3.59 -3.00
CA MET A 9 -0.21 -4.06 -2.87
C MET A 9 0.06 -4.69 -1.50
N PHE A 10 -0.42 -4.04 -0.43
CA PHE A 10 -0.31 -4.58 0.93
C PHE A 10 -1.15 -5.85 1.11
N TYR A 11 -2.35 -5.86 0.54
CA TYR A 11 -3.24 -7.02 0.61
C TYR A 11 -2.67 -8.23 -0.13
N ASP A 12 -2.14 -8.06 -1.34
CA ASP A 12 -1.49 -9.14 -2.07
C ASP A 12 -0.27 -9.68 -1.32
N GLU A 13 0.57 -8.81 -0.75
CA GLU A 13 1.71 -9.25 0.06
C GLU A 13 1.25 -10.00 1.32
N MET A 14 0.12 -9.60 1.91
CA MET A 14 -0.53 -10.32 3.01
C MET A 14 -0.96 -11.73 2.61
N VAL A 15 -1.60 -11.85 1.44
CA VAL A 15 -2.09 -13.13 0.90
C VAL A 15 -0.94 -14.03 0.47
N ASP A 16 0.07 -13.48 -0.23
CA ASP A 16 1.25 -14.20 -0.71
C ASP A 16 2.06 -14.79 0.46
N ARG A 17 2.26 -14.00 1.53
CA ARG A 17 2.95 -14.46 2.74
C ARG A 17 2.08 -15.28 3.67
N GLY A 18 0.75 -15.26 3.50
CA GLY A 18 -0.21 -15.92 4.39
C GLY A 18 -0.20 -15.36 5.82
N VAL A 19 0.12 -14.07 5.98
CA VAL A 19 0.24 -13.40 7.29
C VAL A 19 -0.91 -12.43 7.52
N THR A 20 -0.97 -11.82 8.70
CA THR A 20 -1.94 -10.76 9.00
C THR A 20 -1.39 -9.39 8.62
N ARG A 21 -2.28 -8.39 8.44
CA ARG A 21 -1.91 -6.99 8.11
C ARG A 21 -0.82 -6.40 9.00
N GLU A 22 -0.82 -6.76 10.28
CA GLU A 22 0.15 -6.29 11.29
C GLU A 22 1.57 -6.82 11.08
N GLN A 23 1.73 -7.83 10.23
CA GLN A 23 3.02 -8.42 9.85
C GLN A 23 3.45 -8.00 8.44
N VAL A 24 2.63 -7.23 7.74
CA VAL A 24 2.94 -6.69 6.42
C VAL A 24 3.42 -5.27 6.56
N PHE A 25 4.67 -5.07 6.17
CA PHE A 25 5.32 -3.78 6.11
C PHE A 25 5.92 -3.63 4.71
N LEU A 26 5.54 -2.56 4.03
CA LEU A 26 6.11 -2.22 2.72
C LEU A 26 6.75 -0.85 2.75
N ASP A 27 7.84 -0.74 2.00
CA ASP A 27 8.55 0.50 1.75
C ASP A 27 8.10 1.05 0.40
N LEU A 28 7.44 2.20 0.38
CA LEU A 28 6.97 2.85 -0.84
C LEU A 28 8.10 3.69 -1.47
N GLU A 29 9.14 2.99 -1.88
CA GLU A 29 10.33 3.50 -2.57
C GLU A 29 10.38 2.96 -4.02
N GLU A 30 11.52 3.08 -4.70
CA GLU A 30 11.68 2.70 -6.12
C GLU A 30 11.28 1.24 -6.40
N GLU A 31 11.60 0.31 -5.50
CA GLU A 31 11.27 -1.11 -5.69
C GLU A 31 9.76 -1.37 -5.65
N ALA A 32 9.02 -0.69 -4.77
CA ALA A 32 7.57 -0.80 -4.72
C ALA A 32 6.90 -0.16 -5.94
N ALA A 33 7.42 0.99 -6.40
CA ALA A 33 6.94 1.61 -7.64
C ALA A 33 7.18 0.71 -8.85
N ALA A 34 8.32 0.02 -8.92
CA ALA A 34 8.63 -0.95 -9.97
C ALA A 34 7.67 -2.16 -9.92
N LYS A 35 7.45 -2.75 -8.74
CA LYS A 35 6.48 -3.84 -8.56
C LYS A 35 5.06 -3.43 -8.96
N LEU A 36 4.62 -2.23 -8.54
CA LEU A 36 3.30 -1.72 -8.90
C LEU A 36 3.19 -1.41 -10.39
N SER A 37 4.28 -0.91 -11.00
CA SER A 37 4.33 -0.67 -12.45
C SER A 37 4.14 -1.95 -13.25
N ASP A 38 4.85 -3.02 -12.86
CA ASP A 38 4.77 -4.33 -13.48
C ASP A 38 3.34 -4.90 -13.36
N LYS A 39 2.78 -4.83 -12.15
CA LYS A 39 1.42 -5.31 -11.87
C LYS A 39 0.33 -4.57 -12.64
N LEU A 40 0.46 -3.24 -12.78
CA LEU A 40 -0.50 -2.41 -13.51
C LEU A 40 -0.25 -2.38 -15.01
N GLY A 41 0.88 -2.94 -15.48
CA GLY A 41 1.33 -2.84 -16.87
C GLY A 41 1.55 -1.40 -17.34
N LYS A 42 1.85 -0.48 -16.42
CA LYS A 42 1.99 0.97 -16.68
C LYS A 42 3.12 1.54 -15.83
N PRO A 43 3.91 2.51 -16.33
CA PRO A 43 4.95 3.13 -15.53
C PRO A 43 4.33 3.92 -14.36
N VAL A 44 4.79 3.63 -13.14
CA VAL A 44 4.42 4.32 -11.90
C VAL A 44 5.64 5.06 -11.37
N SER A 45 5.49 6.37 -11.18
CA SER A 45 6.50 7.19 -10.52
C SER A 45 6.43 7.02 -9.01
N VAL A 46 7.57 7.02 -8.34
CA VAL A 46 7.65 7.01 -6.87
C VAL A 46 6.90 8.20 -6.28
N GLU A 47 7.01 9.38 -6.87
CA GLU A 47 6.30 10.58 -6.41
C GLU A 47 4.78 10.43 -6.44
N ASP A 48 4.22 9.86 -7.50
CA ASP A 48 2.78 9.60 -7.60
C ASP A 48 2.33 8.55 -6.59
N MET A 49 3.13 7.49 -6.41
CA MET A 49 2.86 6.44 -5.42
C MET A 49 2.89 7.01 -4.00
N GLN A 50 3.90 7.82 -3.66
CA GLN A 50 4.03 8.47 -2.36
C GLN A 50 2.88 9.45 -2.10
N ARG A 51 2.48 10.21 -3.12
CA ARG A 51 1.31 11.10 -3.02
C ARG A 51 0.01 10.34 -2.74
N LEU A 52 -0.21 9.19 -3.38
CA LEU A 52 -1.35 8.33 -3.07
C LEU A 52 -1.22 7.69 -1.69
N ALA A 53 -0.01 7.36 -1.25
CA ALA A 53 0.25 6.87 0.09
C ALA A 53 -0.08 7.92 1.15
N ASP A 54 0.28 9.18 0.95
CA ASP A 54 -0.13 10.28 1.84
C ASP A 54 -1.64 10.40 1.90
N ALA A 55 -2.35 10.27 0.78
CA ALA A 55 -3.81 10.24 0.78
C ALA A 55 -4.35 9.05 1.59
N CYS A 56 -3.76 7.86 1.46
CA CYS A 56 -4.14 6.69 2.25
C CYS A 56 -3.86 6.89 3.75
N ILE A 57 -2.75 7.53 4.11
CA ILE A 57 -2.41 7.86 5.51
C ILE A 57 -3.39 8.89 6.06
N ALA A 58 -3.72 9.93 5.27
CA ALA A 58 -4.69 10.96 5.66
C ALA A 58 -6.11 10.40 5.85
N ASN A 59 -6.46 9.34 5.13
CA ASN A 59 -7.72 8.61 5.30
C ASN A 59 -7.65 7.49 6.35
N GLU A 60 -6.54 7.38 7.10
CA GLU A 60 -6.32 6.35 8.11
C GLU A 60 -6.38 4.91 7.54
N TRP A 61 -6.07 4.73 6.26
CA TRP A 61 -6.00 3.44 5.58
C TRP A 61 -4.60 2.81 5.66
N LEU A 62 -3.58 3.66 5.74
CA LEU A 62 -2.19 3.26 6.01
C LEU A 62 -1.69 3.96 7.27
N GLU A 63 -0.82 3.28 8.00
CA GLU A 63 -0.15 3.83 9.17
C GLU A 63 1.37 3.73 9.05
N ARG A 64 2.07 4.73 9.57
CA ARG A 64 3.53 4.72 9.70
C ARG A 64 3.86 4.00 10.99
N THR A 65 4.51 2.84 10.89
CA THR A 65 4.82 2.02 12.07
C THR A 65 6.16 2.37 12.69
N THR A 66 6.93 3.24 12.04
CA THR A 66 8.20 3.76 12.55
C THR A 66 8.13 5.29 12.66
N ILE A 67 8.94 5.83 13.57
CA ILE A 67 9.14 7.27 13.76
C ILE A 67 9.98 7.87 12.61
N ASP A 68 10.51 7.02 11.72
CA ASP A 68 11.33 7.47 10.61
C ASP A 68 10.49 8.32 9.64
N PRO A 69 10.96 9.52 9.24
CA PRO A 69 10.18 10.44 8.41
C PRO A 69 10.01 9.97 6.95
N GLY A 70 10.46 8.75 6.61
CA GLY A 70 10.36 8.18 5.27
C GLY A 70 9.05 7.43 5.01
N TYR A 71 8.87 7.01 3.76
CA TYR A 71 7.80 6.09 3.34
C TYR A 71 8.18 4.63 3.56
N LYS A 72 8.88 4.36 4.67
CA LYS A 72 9.38 3.04 5.05
C LYS A 72 8.50 2.44 6.14
N PHE A 73 8.32 1.14 6.11
CA PHE A 73 7.51 0.38 7.08
C PHE A 73 6.07 0.92 7.21
N LEU A 74 5.43 1.19 6.09
CA LEU A 74 4.00 1.44 6.08
C LEU A 74 3.26 0.13 6.34
N SER A 75 2.19 0.19 7.11
CA SER A 75 1.32 -0.97 7.34
C SER A 75 -0.13 -0.63 7.03
N LEU A 76 -0.88 -1.67 6.68
CA LEU A 76 -2.29 -1.57 6.34
C LEU A 76 -3.13 -1.56 7.61
N THR A 77 -3.95 -0.53 7.77
CA THR A 77 -4.89 -0.44 8.90
C THR A 77 -6.09 -1.36 8.66
N ALA A 78 -6.88 -1.60 9.72
CA ALA A 78 -8.14 -2.35 9.58
C ALA A 78 -9.10 -1.66 8.59
N SER A 79 -9.15 -0.32 8.62
CA SER A 79 -9.97 0.48 7.70
C SER A 79 -9.49 0.35 6.25
N GLY A 80 -8.18 0.43 6.01
CA GLY A 80 -7.61 0.26 4.67
C GLY A 80 -7.87 -1.14 4.10
N LEU A 81 -7.74 -2.18 4.93
CA LEU A 81 -8.09 -3.55 4.54
C LEU A 81 -9.56 -3.67 4.14
N GLN A 82 -10.47 -3.05 4.89
CA GLN A 82 -11.89 -3.07 4.57
C GLN A 82 -12.19 -2.40 3.21
N ILE A 83 -11.48 -1.33 2.85
CA ILE A 83 -11.62 -0.68 1.55
C ILE A 83 -11.19 -1.62 0.42
N VAL A 84 -10.06 -2.33 0.58
CA VAL A 84 -9.60 -3.31 -0.42
C VAL A 84 -10.60 -4.44 -0.59
N LEU A 85 -11.06 -5.01 0.52
CA LEU A 85 -12.02 -6.11 0.51
C LEU A 85 -13.35 -5.69 -0.11
N ASN A 86 -13.84 -4.49 0.21
CA ASN A 86 -15.01 -3.94 -0.46
C ASN A 86 -14.76 -3.78 -1.96
N ASN A 87 -13.59 -3.31 -2.40
CA ASN A 87 -13.32 -3.12 -3.83
C ASN A 87 -13.11 -4.42 -4.61
N GLU A 88 -12.64 -5.50 -3.96
CA GLU A 88 -12.47 -6.84 -4.57
C GLU A 88 -13.77 -7.62 -4.78
N TYR A 89 -14.79 -7.39 -3.94
CA TYR A 89 -16.03 -8.17 -3.91
C TYR A 89 -17.27 -7.42 -4.43
N ILE A 90 -17.10 -6.34 -5.19
CA ILE A 90 -18.19 -5.63 -5.91
C ILE A 90 -18.26 -6.05 -7.38
#